data_AF-A0A0K0D2Q4-F1
#
_entry.id   AF-A0A0K0D2Q4-F1
#
_cell.length_a   1.000
_cell.length_b   1.000
_cell.length_c   1.000
_cell.angle_alpha   90.00
_cell.angle_beta   90.00
_cell.angle_gamma   90.00
#
_symmetry.space_group_name_H-M   'P 1'
#
loop_
_entity.id
_entity.type
_entity.pdbx_description
1 polymer ?
#
loop_
_entity_poly.entity_id
_entity_poly.type
_entity_poly.pdbx_seq_one_letter_code
_entity_poly.pdbx_strand_id
1 'polypeptide(L)'
;MITLQLVIVFGAAVLSYGSECGGTTPPAEMDLSSINIPQSYRVSGVISDWVKKNAVAFDEFVNSDRISTLLSNQSGTSLQWLTMKADKNVFLYNKTTGYCDKANSSCLESFPQLLRVSKNLSSVATLLEGLVDFSKTNRGFKRGHKIVAGVKGVHWVSCVKDTDGSDNLQVEAVFTDENPPKPPSGFNNPLVLFLQVGVYGNFSGEMSEQFSIPFIWWSKKNISISSYHISMLCFHT
;
A
#
# COMPACT_ATOMS: atom_id res chain seq x y z
N MET A 1 0.25 6.73 -29.80
CA MET A 1 -0.35 6.41 -28.49
C MET A 1 0.15 5.02 -28.13
N ILE A 2 1.12 4.89 -27.22
CA ILE A 2 1.71 3.59 -26.86
C ILE A 2 0.95 3.04 -25.66
N THR A 3 0.07 2.08 -25.90
CA THR A 3 -0.62 1.34 -24.86
C THR A 3 0.37 0.33 -24.28
N LEU A 4 0.96 0.64 -23.13
CA LEU A 4 1.79 -0.32 -22.41
C LEU A 4 0.83 -1.35 -21.78
N GLN A 5 0.71 -2.53 -22.39
CA GLN A 5 0.02 -3.66 -21.77
C GLN A 5 0.91 -4.22 -20.68
N LEU A 6 0.60 -3.89 -19.42
CA LEU A 6 1.21 -4.52 -18.26
C LEU A 6 0.62 -5.92 -18.11
N VAL A 7 1.35 -6.93 -18.59
CA VAL A 7 1.07 -8.33 -18.28
C VAL A 7 1.55 -8.58 -16.86
N ILE A 8 0.63 -8.54 -15.89
CA ILE A 8 0.90 -9.04 -14.55
C ILE A 8 0.89 -10.57 -14.65
N VAL A 9 2.08 -11.16 -14.77
CA VAL A 9 2.24 -12.61 -14.66
C VAL A 9 1.96 -12.97 -13.21
N PHE A 10 0.79 -13.54 -12.93
CA PHE A 10 0.57 -14.32 -11.72
C PHE A 10 1.43 -15.58 -11.84
N GLY A 11 2.71 -15.46 -11.47
CA GLY A 11 3.50 -16.63 -11.16
C GLY A 11 2.83 -17.32 -9.98
N ALA A 12 2.33 -18.54 -10.20
CA ALA A 12 1.88 -19.44 -9.15
C ALA A 12 3.07 -19.86 -8.29
N ALA A 13 3.69 -18.92 -7.60
CA ALA A 13 4.48 -19.24 -6.43
C ALA A 13 3.45 -19.60 -5.36
N VAL A 14 3.39 -20.88 -5.00
CA VAL A 14 2.80 -21.32 -3.74
C VAL A 14 3.63 -20.64 -2.64
N LEU A 15 3.26 -19.43 -2.26
CA LEU A 15 3.88 -18.73 -1.17
C LEU A 15 3.34 -19.37 0.11
N SER A 16 4.11 -20.33 0.63
CA SER A 16 3.94 -20.80 2.00
C SER A 16 4.27 -19.63 2.93
N TYR A 17 3.27 -18.84 3.30
CA TYR A 17 3.39 -17.72 4.23
C TYR A 17 3.24 -18.22 5.67
N GLY A 18 4.22 -18.99 6.13
CA GLY A 18 4.40 -19.23 7.57
C GLY A 18 4.85 -17.94 8.27
N SER A 19 4.69 -17.85 9.58
CA SER A 19 5.21 -16.70 10.31
C SER A 19 6.75 -16.68 10.21
N GLU A 20 7.29 -15.52 9.84
CA GLU A 20 8.72 -15.22 9.80
C GLU A 20 9.26 -14.89 11.21
N CYS A 21 8.37 -14.92 12.20
CA CYS A 21 8.63 -14.63 13.60
C CYS A 21 8.99 -15.88 14.42
N GLY A 22 8.91 -17.09 13.84
CA GLY A 22 9.37 -18.33 14.46
C GLY A 22 10.76 -18.76 13.96
N GLY A 23 11.84 -18.45 14.68
CA GLY A 23 13.19 -18.89 14.32
C GLY A 23 14.34 -18.30 15.16
N THR A 24 15.53 -18.92 15.12
CA THR A 24 16.74 -18.51 15.86
C THR A 24 17.36 -17.22 15.32
N THR A 25 17.94 -16.46 16.28
CA THR A 25 18.66 -15.18 16.22
C THR A 25 18.27 -14.23 15.07
N PRO A 26 17.55 -13.13 15.36
CA PRO A 26 17.22 -12.15 14.34
C PRO A 26 18.49 -11.56 13.70
N PRO A 27 18.51 -11.34 12.38
CA PRO A 27 19.58 -10.60 11.71
C PRO A 27 19.62 -9.14 12.20
N ALA A 28 20.61 -8.37 11.72
CA ALA A 28 20.80 -6.96 12.12
C ALA A 28 19.48 -6.18 12.19
N GLU A 29 19.23 -5.59 13.37
CA GLU A 29 18.10 -4.70 13.59
C GLU A 29 18.16 -3.52 12.62
N MET A 30 17.00 -3.17 12.08
CA MET A 30 16.87 -2.07 11.13
C MET A 30 15.49 -1.44 11.29
N ASP A 31 15.45 -0.11 11.21
CA ASP A 31 14.22 0.65 11.03
C ASP A 31 14.07 1.12 9.58
N LEU A 32 12.91 1.70 9.25
CA LEU A 32 12.56 2.12 7.91
C LEU A 32 12.74 3.63 7.67
N SER A 33 13.54 4.31 8.49
CA SER A 33 13.69 5.78 8.45
C SER A 33 14.29 6.32 7.15
N SER A 34 14.89 5.46 6.32
CA SER A 34 15.40 5.82 4.99
C SER A 34 14.29 6.00 3.94
N ILE A 35 13.06 5.56 4.23
CA ILE A 35 11.92 5.73 3.31
C ILE A 35 11.44 7.19 3.37
N ASN A 36 11.65 7.92 2.29
CA ASN A 36 11.20 9.30 2.15
C ASN A 36 10.14 9.43 1.05
N ILE A 37 8.95 9.90 1.41
CA ILE A 37 7.80 9.95 0.51
C ILE A 37 7.71 11.32 -0.16
N PRO A 38 7.68 11.40 -1.50
CA PRO A 38 7.54 12.68 -2.19
C PRO A 38 6.14 13.27 -1.97
N GLN A 39 6.07 14.60 -1.92
CA GLN A 39 4.80 15.35 -1.79
C GLN A 39 3.84 15.16 -2.98
N SER A 40 4.32 14.61 -4.09
CA SER A 40 3.52 14.31 -5.28
C SER A 40 3.96 13.00 -5.90
N TYR A 41 2.99 12.13 -6.16
CA TYR A 41 3.23 10.78 -6.64
C TYR A 41 2.02 10.18 -7.33
N ARG A 42 2.28 9.08 -8.02
CA ARG A 42 1.27 8.11 -8.43
C ARG A 42 1.71 6.73 -7.99
N VAL A 43 0.80 5.96 -7.45
CA VAL A 43 1.05 4.58 -7.05
C VAL A 43 -0.12 3.73 -7.49
N SER A 44 0.18 2.55 -8.03
CA SER A 44 -0.84 1.57 -8.39
C SER A 44 -0.49 0.26 -7.72
N GLY A 45 -1.49 -0.53 -7.35
CA GLY A 45 -1.24 -1.78 -6.67
C GLY A 45 -2.49 -2.63 -6.53
N VAL A 46 -2.35 -3.68 -5.73
CA VAL A 46 -3.45 -4.56 -5.36
C VAL A 46 -3.48 -4.64 -3.84
N ILE A 47 -4.67 -4.55 -3.27
CA ILE A 47 -4.92 -4.80 -1.87
C ILE A 47 -5.63 -6.14 -1.79
N SER A 48 -5.12 -7.07 -0.99
CA SER A 48 -5.71 -8.40 -0.81
C SER A 48 -5.90 -8.75 0.66
N ASP A 49 -7.12 -9.18 0.98
CA ASP A 49 -7.49 -9.81 2.24
C ASP A 49 -7.65 -11.31 1.96
N TRP A 50 -6.67 -12.09 2.43
CA TRP A 50 -6.57 -13.51 2.10
C TRP A 50 -7.62 -14.34 2.82
N VAL A 51 -7.99 -13.95 4.04
CA VAL A 51 -8.99 -14.65 4.84
C VAL A 51 -10.38 -14.45 4.25
N LYS A 52 -10.70 -13.22 3.83
CA LYS A 52 -11.96 -12.91 3.16
C LYS A 52 -11.96 -13.25 1.67
N LYS A 53 -10.83 -13.73 1.13
CA LYS A 53 -10.62 -14.03 -0.30
C LYS A 53 -11.01 -12.85 -1.20
N ASN A 54 -10.70 -11.64 -0.76
CA ASN A 54 -11.02 -10.42 -1.46
C ASN A 54 -9.74 -9.78 -2.00
N ALA A 55 -9.81 -9.24 -3.22
CA ALA A 55 -8.74 -8.46 -3.80
C ALA A 55 -9.31 -7.28 -4.59
N VAL A 56 -8.73 -6.11 -4.39
CA VAL A 56 -9.07 -4.90 -5.14
C VAL A 56 -7.81 -4.30 -5.76
N ALA A 57 -7.90 -3.88 -7.01
CA ALA A 57 -6.89 -3.04 -7.60
C ALA A 57 -7.10 -1.61 -7.11
N PHE A 58 -6.00 -0.86 -6.93
CA PHE A 58 -6.09 0.56 -6.63
C PHE A 58 -5.08 1.39 -7.43
N ASP A 59 -5.45 2.65 -7.68
CA ASP A 59 -4.58 3.68 -8.25
C ASP A 59 -4.76 4.95 -7.43
N GLU A 60 -3.69 5.41 -6.78
CA GLU A 60 -3.68 6.66 -6.04
C GLU A 60 -2.78 7.68 -6.72
N PHE A 61 -3.29 8.89 -6.84
CA PHE A 61 -2.59 10.05 -7.35
C PHE A 61 -2.66 11.18 -6.32
N VAL A 62 -1.50 11.75 -6.01
CA VAL A 62 -1.36 12.88 -5.07
C VAL A 62 -0.57 13.99 -5.72
N ASN A 63 -1.08 15.22 -5.60
CA ASN A 63 -0.37 16.45 -5.92
C ASN A 63 -0.56 17.51 -4.81
N SER A 64 -0.18 18.76 -5.07
CA SER A 64 -0.31 19.87 -4.11
C SER A 64 -1.76 20.13 -3.69
N ASP A 65 -2.73 19.86 -4.55
CA ASP A 65 -4.10 20.36 -4.39
C ASP A 65 -5.10 19.26 -4.03
N ARG A 66 -4.79 18.00 -4.39
CA ARG A 66 -5.72 16.88 -4.23
C ARG A 66 -5.05 15.53 -4.03
N ILE A 67 -5.83 14.61 -3.46
CA ILE A 67 -5.58 13.18 -3.41
C ILE A 67 -6.74 12.52 -4.16
N SER A 68 -6.45 11.61 -5.07
CA SER A 68 -7.46 10.84 -5.81
C SER A 68 -7.10 9.37 -5.75
N THR A 69 -7.96 8.56 -5.16
CA THR A 69 -7.75 7.11 -5.01
C THR A 69 -8.89 6.36 -5.67
N LEU A 70 -8.58 5.58 -6.70
CA LEU A 70 -9.51 4.71 -7.40
C LEU A 70 -9.36 3.28 -6.86
N LEU A 71 -10.47 2.63 -6.50
CA LEU A 71 -10.56 1.19 -6.33
C LEU A 71 -11.35 0.57 -7.46
N SER A 72 -10.89 -0.59 -7.93
CA SER A 72 -11.60 -1.44 -8.86
C SER A 72 -11.60 -2.87 -8.35
N ASN A 73 -12.78 -3.45 -8.17
CA ASN A 73 -12.93 -4.85 -7.77
C ASN A 73 -13.09 -5.76 -9.00
N GLN A 74 -13.05 -7.08 -8.76
CA GLN A 74 -13.23 -8.07 -9.83
C GLN A 74 -14.64 -8.06 -10.45
N SER A 75 -15.66 -7.61 -9.71
CA SER A 75 -17.03 -7.51 -10.22
C SER A 75 -17.24 -6.30 -11.16
N GLY A 76 -16.19 -5.54 -11.46
CA GLY A 76 -16.25 -4.36 -12.33
C GLY A 76 -16.75 -3.09 -11.66
N THR A 77 -17.05 -3.14 -10.35
CA THR A 77 -17.38 -1.94 -9.57
C THR A 77 -16.13 -1.11 -9.39
N SER A 78 -16.23 0.17 -9.75
CA SER A 78 -15.13 1.13 -9.62
C SER A 78 -15.56 2.35 -8.82
N LEU A 79 -14.87 2.58 -7.72
CA LEU A 79 -15.15 3.65 -6.77
C LEU A 79 -13.93 4.57 -6.68
N GLN A 80 -14.15 5.88 -6.76
CA GLN A 80 -13.07 6.87 -6.72
C GLN A 80 -13.29 7.87 -5.59
N TRP A 81 -12.38 7.87 -4.63
CA TRP A 81 -12.31 8.87 -3.58
C TRP A 81 -11.49 10.06 -4.07
N LEU A 82 -12.01 11.26 -3.86
CA LEU A 82 -11.35 12.51 -4.17
C LEU A 82 -11.31 13.38 -2.92
N THR A 83 -10.12 13.64 -2.41
CA THR A 83 -9.91 14.59 -1.31
C THR A 83 -9.31 15.87 -1.85
N MET A 84 -10.01 16.98 -1.65
CA MET A 84 -9.51 18.32 -1.95
C MET A 84 -8.74 18.85 -0.73
N LYS A 85 -7.45 19.18 -0.88
CA LYS A 85 -6.60 19.58 0.26
C LYS A 85 -6.97 20.95 0.84
N ALA A 86 -7.42 21.87 -0.01
CA ALA A 86 -7.82 23.22 0.40
C ALA A 86 -8.95 23.19 1.45
N ASP A 87 -9.94 22.32 1.26
CA ASP A 87 -11.18 22.32 2.04
C ASP A 87 -11.29 21.10 2.96
N LYS A 88 -10.36 20.14 2.81
CA LYS A 88 -10.36 18.81 3.45
C LYS A 88 -11.63 17.98 3.22
N ASN A 89 -12.46 18.37 2.26
CA ASN A 89 -13.63 17.61 1.87
C ASN A 89 -13.20 16.36 1.09
N VAL A 90 -13.86 15.24 1.39
CA VAL A 90 -13.71 13.97 0.68
C VAL A 90 -15.01 13.69 -0.07
N PHE A 91 -14.89 13.31 -1.32
CA PHE A 91 -16.00 12.92 -2.19
C PHE A 91 -15.78 11.49 -2.67
N LEU A 92 -16.86 10.73 -2.82
CA LEU A 92 -16.87 9.40 -3.39
C LEU A 92 -17.64 9.45 -4.71
N TYR A 93 -16.93 9.22 -5.80
CA TYR A 93 -17.50 9.05 -7.12
C TYR A 93 -17.60 7.57 -7.48
N ASN A 94 -18.81 7.08 -7.68
CA ASN A 94 -19.04 5.73 -8.19
C ASN A 94 -19.01 5.76 -9.72
N LYS A 95 -17.93 5.27 -10.33
CA LYS A 95 -17.78 5.25 -11.80
C LYS A 95 -18.76 4.32 -12.49
N THR A 96 -19.22 3.28 -11.79
CA THR A 96 -20.14 2.30 -12.36
C THR A 96 -21.54 2.88 -12.49
N THR A 97 -21.99 3.66 -11.50
CA THR A 97 -23.33 4.26 -11.50
C THR A 97 -23.35 5.72 -11.97
N GLY A 98 -22.20 6.39 -11.99
CA GLY A 98 -22.05 7.80 -12.35
C GLY A 98 -22.43 8.78 -11.25
N TYR A 99 -22.71 8.33 -10.02
CA TYR A 99 -23.09 9.19 -8.90
C TYR A 99 -21.89 9.67 -8.08
N CYS A 100 -22.00 10.87 -7.51
CA CYS A 100 -21.04 11.44 -6.60
C CYS A 100 -21.71 11.80 -5.27
N ASP A 101 -21.10 11.37 -4.16
CA ASP A 101 -21.58 11.61 -2.81
C ASP A 101 -20.46 12.20 -1.95
N LYS A 102 -20.83 12.91 -0.87
CA LYS A 102 -19.86 13.28 0.16
C LYS A 102 -19.43 12.02 0.92
N ALA A 103 -18.13 11.88 1.14
CA ALA A 103 -17.56 10.80 1.92
C ALA A 103 -17.03 11.32 3.27
N ASN A 104 -17.10 10.46 4.29
CA ASN A 104 -16.62 10.78 5.64
C ASN A 104 -15.22 10.22 5.92
N SER A 105 -14.73 9.34 5.04
CA SER A 105 -13.48 8.58 5.22
C SER A 105 -12.73 8.41 3.90
N SER A 106 -11.44 8.07 4.01
CA SER A 106 -10.63 7.72 2.86
C SER A 106 -10.95 6.32 2.33
N CYS A 107 -10.45 6.04 1.12
CA CYS A 107 -10.46 4.70 0.54
C CYS A 107 -9.82 3.64 1.45
N LEU A 108 -8.64 3.92 2.01
CA LEU A 108 -7.84 2.93 2.75
C LEU A 108 -8.48 2.55 4.10
N GLU A 109 -9.35 3.40 4.65
CA GLU A 109 -10.13 3.09 5.86
C GLU A 109 -11.10 1.92 5.66
N SER A 110 -11.38 1.52 4.42
CA SER A 110 -12.12 0.27 4.11
C SER A 110 -11.33 -1.00 4.49
N PHE A 111 -10.06 -0.86 4.86
CA PHE A 111 -9.16 -1.94 5.25
C PHE A 111 -8.65 -1.73 6.68
N PRO A 112 -9.48 -2.04 7.70
CA PRO A 112 -9.20 -1.70 9.09
C PRO A 112 -7.91 -2.34 9.63
N GLN A 113 -7.42 -3.43 9.03
CA GLN A 113 -6.16 -4.06 9.42
C GLN A 113 -4.95 -3.12 9.27
N LEU A 114 -5.03 -2.13 8.36
CA LEU A 114 -4.00 -1.11 8.19
C LEU A 114 -3.85 -0.21 9.42
N LEU A 115 -4.88 -0.09 10.27
CA LEU A 115 -4.82 0.68 11.51
C LEU A 115 -3.83 0.10 12.52
N ARG A 116 -3.45 -1.18 12.39
CA ARG A 116 -2.40 -1.80 13.20
C ARG A 116 -1.00 -1.24 12.89
N VAL A 117 -0.82 -0.59 11.73
CA VAL A 117 0.44 0.00 11.27
C VAL A 117 0.39 1.51 11.23
N SER A 118 -0.71 2.11 10.75
CA SER A 118 -0.85 3.57 10.66
C SER A 118 -2.20 4.03 11.19
N LYS A 119 -2.17 5.02 12.08
CA LYS A 119 -3.39 5.69 12.60
C LYS A 119 -4.03 6.63 11.57
N ASN A 120 -3.32 6.98 10.50
CA ASN A 120 -3.80 7.89 9.47
C ASN A 120 -3.80 7.20 8.11
N LEU A 121 -4.99 6.82 7.67
CA LEU A 121 -5.21 6.13 6.40
C LEU A 121 -5.68 7.08 5.29
N SER A 122 -5.48 8.39 5.41
CA SER A 122 -5.95 9.36 4.41
C SER A 122 -5.33 9.18 3.01
N SER A 123 -4.15 8.57 2.91
CA SER A 123 -3.44 8.26 1.66
C SER A 123 -2.42 7.14 1.86
N VAL A 124 -1.87 6.61 0.77
CA VAL A 124 -0.74 5.67 0.84
C VAL A 124 0.49 6.33 1.48
N ALA A 125 0.71 7.63 1.26
CA ALA A 125 1.79 8.35 1.92
C ALA A 125 1.67 8.31 3.44
N THR A 126 0.49 8.63 3.98
CA THR A 126 0.28 8.61 5.45
C THR A 126 0.28 7.20 6.02
N LEU A 127 -0.09 6.19 5.22
CA LEU A 127 0.09 4.79 5.59
C LEU A 127 1.59 4.44 5.75
N LEU A 128 2.40 4.82 4.77
CA LEU A 128 3.84 4.56 4.78
C LEU A 128 4.59 5.39 5.84
N GLU A 129 4.18 6.63 6.10
CA GLU A 129 4.66 7.42 7.26
C GLU A 129 4.38 6.69 8.57
N GLY A 130 3.15 6.18 8.73
CA GLY A 130 2.79 5.36 9.90
C GLY A 130 3.62 4.08 10.00
N LEU A 131 3.94 3.42 8.87
CA LEU A 131 4.85 2.26 8.85
C LEU A 131 6.28 2.64 9.30
N VAL A 132 6.79 3.79 8.87
CA VAL A 132 8.09 4.30 9.31
C VAL A 132 8.07 4.53 10.82
N ASP A 133 7.03 5.19 11.35
CA ASP A 133 6.89 5.43 12.80
C ASP A 133 6.70 4.14 13.59
N PHE A 134 5.93 3.19 13.05
CA PHE A 134 5.79 1.85 13.61
C PHE A 134 7.15 1.17 13.73
N SER A 135 8.00 1.25 12.70
CA SER A 135 9.33 0.60 12.69
C SER A 135 10.30 1.15 13.75
N LYS A 136 10.14 2.42 14.15
CA LYS A 136 10.96 3.04 15.21
C LYS A 136 10.63 2.48 16.59
N THR A 137 9.36 2.13 16.80
CA THR A 137 8.85 1.63 18.09
C THR A 137 8.96 0.10 18.15
N ASN A 138 8.55 -0.56 17.08
CA ASN A 138 8.49 -2.01 16.94
C ASN A 138 9.59 -2.45 15.97
N ARG A 139 10.85 -2.31 16.41
CA ARG A 139 12.05 -2.62 15.62
C ARG A 139 11.86 -3.91 14.83
N GLY A 140 12.32 -3.93 13.59
CA GLY A 140 12.29 -5.11 12.75
C GLY A 140 13.68 -5.55 12.33
N PHE A 141 13.71 -6.59 11.51
CA PHE A 141 14.92 -7.28 11.12
C PHE A 141 14.98 -7.41 9.61
N LYS A 142 16.18 -7.24 9.05
CA LYS A 142 16.44 -7.46 7.64
C LYS A 142 16.58 -8.95 7.33
N ARG A 143 15.59 -9.55 6.67
CA ARG A 143 15.57 -10.97 6.29
C ARG A 143 16.30 -11.28 4.96
N GLY A 144 16.85 -10.27 4.29
CA GLY A 144 17.57 -10.42 3.03
C GLY A 144 16.91 -9.62 1.92
N HIS A 145 16.76 -10.24 0.74
CA HIS A 145 16.09 -9.62 -0.40
C HIS A 145 14.90 -10.47 -0.86
N LYS A 146 13.84 -9.81 -1.32
CA LYS A 146 12.64 -10.44 -1.89
C LYS A 146 12.33 -9.78 -3.23
N ILE A 147 11.88 -10.56 -4.20
CA ILE A 147 11.48 -10.04 -5.51
C ILE A 147 9.97 -9.81 -5.47
N VAL A 148 9.55 -8.58 -5.75
CA VAL A 148 8.14 -8.18 -5.80
C VAL A 148 7.91 -7.47 -7.13
N ALA A 149 6.92 -7.94 -7.90
CA ALA A 149 6.59 -7.38 -9.22
C ALA A 149 7.81 -7.24 -10.16
N GLY A 150 8.75 -8.19 -10.10
CA GLY A 150 9.98 -8.18 -10.89
C GLY A 150 11.10 -7.26 -10.38
N VAL A 151 10.88 -6.57 -9.26
CA VAL A 151 11.88 -5.69 -8.62
C VAL A 151 12.45 -6.38 -7.39
N LYS A 152 13.79 -6.44 -7.29
CA LYS A 152 14.47 -6.89 -6.08
C LYS A 152 14.44 -5.78 -5.03
N GLY A 153 13.93 -6.08 -3.84
CA GLY A 153 13.93 -5.15 -2.69
C GLY A 153 14.48 -5.79 -1.43
N VAL A 154 14.78 -4.97 -0.44
CA VAL A 154 15.17 -5.36 0.92
C VAL A 154 13.92 -5.84 1.66
N HIS A 155 13.98 -7.06 2.21
CA HIS A 155 12.90 -7.64 3.01
C HIS A 155 13.10 -7.31 4.49
N TRP A 156 12.13 -6.62 5.07
CA TRP A 156 12.08 -6.26 6.48
C TRP A 156 10.85 -6.87 7.15
N VAL A 157 11.03 -7.37 8.37
CA VAL A 157 9.98 -8.00 9.16
C VAL A 157 10.03 -7.49 10.60
N SER A 158 8.90 -7.03 11.12
CA SER A 158 8.70 -6.74 12.54
C SER A 158 7.71 -7.72 13.16
N CYS A 159 8.02 -8.17 14.36
CA CYS A 159 7.26 -9.16 15.12
C CYS A 159 6.89 -8.55 16.46
N VAL A 160 5.62 -8.17 16.62
CA VAL A 160 5.11 -7.59 17.86
C VAL A 160 4.31 -8.66 18.58
N LYS A 161 4.77 -9.01 19.78
CA LYS A 161 3.99 -9.82 20.71
C LYS A 161 3.09 -8.88 21.48
N ASP A 162 1.81 -9.19 21.50
CA ASP A 162 0.91 -8.49 22.40
C ASP A 162 1.15 -8.98 23.83
N THR A 163 1.28 -8.04 24.77
CA THR A 163 1.56 -8.35 26.18
C THR A 163 0.33 -8.86 26.92
N ASP A 164 -0.86 -8.63 26.37
CA ASP A 164 -2.14 -8.93 27.01
C ASP A 164 -2.68 -10.32 26.67
N GLY A 165 -1.90 -11.14 25.95
CA GLY A 165 -2.28 -12.50 25.55
C GLY A 165 -3.14 -12.59 24.28
N SER A 166 -3.30 -11.47 23.57
CA SER A 166 -3.97 -11.35 22.27
C SER A 166 -3.08 -11.75 21.09
N ASP A 167 -3.72 -11.77 19.92
CA ASP A 167 -3.16 -11.68 18.56
C ASP A 167 -1.72 -11.12 18.48
N ASN A 168 -0.77 -11.97 18.10
CA ASN A 168 0.58 -11.57 17.71
C ASN A 168 0.56 -10.95 16.30
N LEU A 169 1.32 -9.88 16.11
CA LEU A 169 1.35 -9.12 14.86
C LEU A 169 2.68 -9.31 14.14
N GLN A 170 2.62 -9.70 12.87
CA GLN A 170 3.74 -9.67 11.94
C GLN A 170 3.51 -8.57 10.91
N VAL A 171 4.46 -7.66 10.77
CA VAL A 171 4.46 -6.64 9.71
C VAL A 171 5.65 -6.87 8.81
N GLU A 172 5.40 -7.11 7.52
CA GLU A 172 6.45 -7.25 6.51
C GLU A 172 6.43 -6.05 5.57
N ALA A 173 7.61 -5.55 5.23
CA ALA A 173 7.78 -4.56 4.19
C ALA A 173 8.87 -5.01 3.22
N VAL A 174 8.65 -4.79 1.92
CA VAL A 174 9.72 -4.86 0.93
C VAL A 174 9.89 -3.48 0.33
N PHE A 175 11.08 -2.91 0.44
CA PHE A 175 11.41 -1.58 -0.07
C PHE A 175 12.66 -1.65 -0.93
N THR A 176 12.86 -0.66 -1.80
CA THR A 176 14.00 -0.69 -2.71
C THR A 176 15.31 -0.42 -1.99
N ASP A 177 16.40 -1.04 -2.45
CA ASP A 177 17.74 -0.77 -1.93
C ASP A 177 18.27 0.62 -2.34
N GLU A 178 19.48 0.98 -1.91
CA GLU A 178 20.09 2.28 -2.23
C GLU A 178 20.40 2.46 -3.73
N ASN A 179 20.43 1.38 -4.52
CA ASN A 179 20.77 1.42 -5.94
C ASN A 179 19.79 0.59 -6.79
N PRO A 180 18.49 0.92 -6.80
CA PRO A 180 17.52 0.14 -7.55
C PRO A 180 17.79 0.32 -9.05
N PRO A 181 17.52 -0.71 -9.88
CA PRO A 181 17.55 -0.57 -11.32
C PRO A 181 16.68 0.63 -11.73
N LYS A 182 17.32 1.65 -12.29
CA LYS A 182 16.60 2.87 -12.68
C LYS A 182 15.58 2.51 -13.76
N PRO A 183 14.31 2.91 -13.61
CA PRO A 183 13.34 2.72 -14.67
C PRO A 183 13.75 3.56 -15.90
N PRO A 184 13.12 3.32 -17.05
CA PRO A 184 13.26 4.17 -18.23
C PRO A 184 13.09 5.65 -17.88
N SER A 185 13.75 6.54 -18.64
CA SER A 185 13.75 7.98 -18.38
C SER A 185 12.35 8.55 -18.11
N GLY A 186 12.20 9.31 -17.03
CA GLY A 186 10.94 9.96 -16.64
C GLY A 186 10.17 9.30 -15.50
N PHE A 187 10.67 8.19 -14.95
CA PHE A 187 10.11 7.53 -13.77
C PHE A 187 11.13 7.55 -12.61
N ASN A 188 10.65 7.81 -11.40
CA ASN A 188 11.44 7.62 -10.18
C ASN A 188 11.32 6.18 -9.68
N ASN A 189 12.34 5.69 -8.97
CA ASN A 189 12.31 4.36 -8.35
C ASN A 189 11.16 4.25 -7.35
N PRO A 190 10.47 3.09 -7.29
CA PRO A 190 9.49 2.85 -6.26
C PRO A 190 10.16 2.83 -4.89
N LEU A 191 9.51 3.34 -3.84
CA LEU A 191 10.10 3.39 -2.49
C LEU A 191 9.79 2.13 -1.70
N VAL A 192 8.52 1.73 -1.71
CA VAL A 192 8.00 0.51 -1.08
C VAL A 192 7.28 -0.30 -2.15
N LEU A 193 7.60 -1.58 -2.22
CA LEU A 193 7.07 -2.56 -3.17
C LEU A 193 5.96 -3.41 -2.56
N PHE A 194 5.99 -3.60 -1.24
CA PHE A 194 5.09 -4.51 -0.54
C PHE A 194 4.95 -4.10 0.92
N LEU A 195 3.72 -4.18 1.42
CA LEU A 195 3.38 -4.17 2.84
C LEU A 195 2.48 -5.37 3.13
N GLN A 196 2.74 -6.09 4.21
CA GLN A 196 1.83 -7.10 4.73
C GLN A 196 1.67 -6.93 6.22
N VAL A 197 0.44 -7.16 6.67
CA VAL A 197 0.03 -7.20 8.06
C VAL A 197 -0.62 -8.57 8.29
N GLY A 198 0.03 -9.39 9.09
CA GLY A 198 -0.44 -10.72 9.47
C GLY A 198 -0.70 -10.79 10.97
N VAL A 199 -1.76 -11.47 11.35
CA VAL A 199 -2.19 -11.65 12.73
C VAL A 199 -2.23 -13.14 13.06
N TYR A 200 -1.64 -13.51 14.19
CA TYR A 200 -1.39 -14.88 14.57
C TYR A 200 -1.74 -15.11 16.03
N GLY A 201 -2.45 -16.19 16.36
CA GLY A 201 -2.69 -16.55 17.76
C GLY A 201 -1.38 -16.81 18.50
N ASN A 202 -0.49 -17.59 17.88
CA ASN A 202 0.94 -17.64 18.19
C ASN A 202 1.74 -17.71 16.88
N PHE A 203 2.98 -17.23 16.88
CA PHE A 203 3.83 -17.25 15.69
C PHE A 203 4.18 -18.68 15.17
N SER A 204 3.79 -19.71 15.91
CA SER A 204 3.91 -21.13 15.55
C SER A 204 2.60 -21.77 15.07
N GLY A 205 1.51 -21.00 14.99
CA GLY A 205 0.16 -21.52 14.80
C GLY A 205 -0.50 -20.96 13.55
N GLU A 206 -1.79 -21.26 13.41
CA GLU A 206 -2.57 -20.78 12.27
C GLU A 206 -2.78 -19.27 12.34
N MET A 207 -2.71 -18.65 11.16
CA MET A 207 -2.91 -17.23 10.94
C MET A 207 -4.40 -16.90 11.02
N SER A 208 -4.77 -15.93 11.85
CA SER A 208 -6.17 -15.52 12.05
C SER A 208 -6.59 -14.44 11.06
N GLU A 209 -5.68 -13.51 10.72
CA GLU A 209 -5.92 -12.46 9.72
C GLU A 209 -4.68 -12.26 8.86
N GLN A 210 -4.87 -12.01 7.56
CA GLN A 210 -3.77 -11.62 6.68
C GLN A 210 -4.22 -10.63 5.63
N PHE A 211 -3.47 -9.55 5.58
CA PHE A 211 -3.71 -8.45 4.69
C PHE A 211 -2.41 -8.03 4.02
N SER A 212 -2.42 -7.92 2.69
CA SER A 212 -1.22 -7.52 1.94
C SER A 212 -1.55 -6.49 0.89
N ILE A 213 -0.62 -5.56 0.69
CA ILE A 213 -0.63 -4.58 -0.36
C ILE A 213 0.70 -4.61 -1.11
N PRO A 214 0.75 -5.28 -2.28
CA PRO A 214 1.75 -4.99 -3.29
C PRO A 214 1.53 -3.62 -3.94
N PHE A 215 2.58 -2.80 -3.96
CA PHE A 215 2.60 -1.48 -4.60
C PHE A 215 3.62 -1.46 -5.73
N ILE A 216 3.30 -0.72 -6.78
CA ILE A 216 4.29 -0.23 -7.72
C ILE A 216 4.18 1.30 -7.75
N TRP A 217 5.20 1.94 -7.21
CA TRP A 217 5.26 3.39 -7.05
C TRP A 217 5.96 4.04 -8.22
N TRP A 218 5.36 5.09 -8.76
CA TRP A 218 5.89 5.88 -9.86
C TRP A 218 5.76 7.37 -9.55
N SER A 219 6.86 8.03 -9.19
CA SER A 219 6.88 9.49 -9.14
C SER A 219 7.40 10.03 -10.47
N LYS A 220 6.60 10.87 -11.14
CA LYS A 220 7.00 11.61 -12.34
C LYS A 220 7.40 13.03 -11.92
N LYS A 221 8.56 13.52 -12.38
CA LYS A 221 9.03 14.89 -12.09
C LYS A 221 8.15 16.00 -12.67
N ASN A 222 7.28 15.70 -13.64
CA ASN A 222 6.29 16.61 -14.21
C ASN A 222 5.09 15.80 -14.70
N ILE A 223 3.98 15.81 -13.95
CA ILE A 223 2.73 15.18 -14.37
C ILE A 223 1.86 16.27 -14.98
N SER A 224 1.90 16.41 -16.31
CA SER A 224 0.86 17.14 -17.05
C SER A 224 -0.38 16.23 -17.16
N ILE A 225 -1.51 16.70 -16.63
CA ILE A 225 -2.76 15.97 -16.48
C ILE A 225 -3.69 16.36 -17.62
N SER A 226 -3.59 15.71 -18.78
CA SER A 226 -4.56 15.95 -19.87
C SER A 226 -5.74 14.96 -19.92
N SER A 227 -5.90 14.06 -18.92
CA SER A 227 -6.89 12.96 -19.05
C SER A 227 -7.82 12.71 -17.85
N TYR A 228 -7.97 13.64 -16.91
CA TYR A 228 -8.97 13.51 -15.83
C TYR A 228 -10.01 14.64 -15.86
N HIS A 229 -10.93 14.56 -16.83
CA HIS A 229 -12.14 15.38 -16.95
C HIS A 229 -13.20 15.12 -15.85
N ILE A 230 -12.92 14.24 -14.88
CA ILE A 230 -13.87 13.85 -13.83
C ILE A 230 -13.99 14.92 -12.73
N SER A 231 -12.96 15.76 -12.58
CA SER A 231 -12.87 16.78 -11.53
C SER A 231 -13.98 17.84 -11.58
N MET A 232 -14.70 17.99 -12.69
CA MET A 232 -15.72 19.01 -12.86
C MET A 232 -17.15 18.53 -12.52
N LEU A 233 -17.36 17.22 -12.34
CA LEU A 233 -18.70 16.63 -12.16
C LEU A 233 -19.18 16.61 -10.70
N CYS A 234 -18.28 16.46 -9.73
CA CYS A 234 -18.68 16.39 -8.31
C CYS A 234 -18.97 17.76 -7.66
N PHE A 235 -18.76 18.88 -8.36
CA PHE A 235 -18.99 20.24 -7.83
C PHE A 235 -20.38 20.81 -8.19
N HIS A 236 -21.23 20.06 -8.90
CA HIS A 236 -22.50 20.56 -9.45
C HIS A 236 -23.78 19.88 -8.93
N THR A 237 -23.72 19.16 -7.81
CA THR A 237 -24.91 18.57 -7.15
C THR A 237 -25.09 19.10 -5.75
#